data_AF-A0A937XG15-F1
#
_entry.id   AF-A0A937XG15-F1
#
_cell.length_a   1.000
_cell.length_b   1.000
_cell.length_c   1.000
_cell.angle_alpha   90.00
_cell.angle_beta   90.00
_cell.angle_gamma   90.00
#
_symmetry.space_group_name_H-M   'P 1'
#
loop_
_entity.id
_entity.type
_entity.pdbx_description
1 polymer ?
#
loop_
_entity_poly.entity_id
_entity_poly.type
_entity_poly.pdbx_seq_one_letter_code
_entity_poly.pdbx_strand_id
1 'polypeptide(L)' 'MARLRCPSCSSENTWAKYIHDPCPGAPAGKTEWEAEAEGATPTGTPYPKPCPHPNDGTMTNAASVTCHDCNNQW' A
#
# COMPACT_ATOMS: atom_id res chain seq x y z
N MET A 1 -13.74 -4.82 -4.91
CA MET A 1 -12.34 -5.07 -5.31
C MET A 1 -11.90 -6.36 -4.62
N ALA A 2 -11.04 -7.19 -5.24
CA ALA A 2 -10.55 -8.41 -4.59
C ALA A 2 -9.41 -8.07 -3.62
N ARG A 3 -9.48 -8.60 -2.39
CA ARG A 3 -8.40 -8.48 -1.40
C ARG A 3 -7.21 -9.33 -1.83
N LEU A 4 -5.99 -8.81 -1.64
CA LEU A 4 -4.77 -9.55 -1.91
C LEU A 4 -4.59 -10.64 -0.84
N ARG A 5 -4.22 -11.85 -1.27
CA ARG A 5 -3.94 -12.96 -0.35
C ARG A 5 -2.45 -13.11 -0.13
N CYS A 6 -2.08 -13.35 1.12
CA CYS A 6 -0.69 -13.58 1.49
C CYS A 6 -0.16 -14.85 0.81
N PRO A 7 0.98 -14.80 0.10
CA PRO A 7 1.55 -15.98 -0.55
C PRO A 7 1.99 -17.06 0.47
N SER A 8 2.38 -16.65 1.69
CA SER A 8 2.85 -17.59 2.73
C SER A 8 1.74 -18.30 3.51
N CYS A 9 0.60 -17.65 3.78
CA CYS A 9 -0.47 -18.21 4.65
C CYS A 9 -1.88 -18.13 4.05
N SER A 10 -2.03 -17.63 2.82
CA SER A 10 -3.32 -17.38 2.15
C SER A 10 -4.29 -16.45 2.87
N SER A 11 -3.87 -15.75 3.94
CA SER A 11 -4.71 -14.78 4.65
C SER A 11 -5.00 -13.55 3.78
N GLU A 12 -6.20 -12.98 3.96
CA GLU A 12 -6.66 -11.73 3.36
C GLU A 12 -6.36 -10.51 4.24
N ASN A 13 -5.72 -10.70 5.39
CA ASN A 13 -5.28 -9.63 6.29
C ASN A 13 -3.94 -9.05 5.82
N THR A 14 -3.98 -8.46 4.63
CA THR A 14 -2.81 -7.93 3.93
C THR A 14 -2.94 -6.41 3.80
N TRP A 15 -1.85 -5.72 4.11
CA TRP A 15 -1.78 -4.27 4.16
C TRP A 15 -0.63 -3.79 3.29
N ALA A 16 -0.90 -2.80 2.46
CA ALA A 16 0.05 -2.18 1.58
C ALA A 16 0.55 -0.88 2.20
N LYS A 17 1.87 -0.73 2.29
CA LYS A 17 2.53 0.51 2.69
C LYS A 17 2.84 1.33 1.45
N TYR A 18 2.48 2.60 1.48
CA TYR A 18 2.71 3.58 0.43
C TYR A 18 3.66 4.65 0.93
N ILE A 19 4.60 5.07 0.09
CA ILE A 19 5.60 6.10 0.40
C ILE A 19 5.63 7.07 -0.78
N HIS A 20 5.26 8.33 -0.53
CA HIS A 20 5.29 9.39 -1.53
C HIS A 20 6.26 10.49 -1.10
N ASP A 21 7.30 10.70 -1.89
CA ASP A 21 8.30 11.75 -1.71
C ASP A 21 8.63 12.37 -3.09
N PRO A 22 8.51 13.70 -3.27
CA PRO A 22 8.00 14.70 -2.33
C PRO A 22 6.45 14.84 -2.38
N CYS A 23 5.76 14.86 -1.23
CA CYS A 23 4.31 15.17 -1.13
C CYS A 23 4.10 16.64 -0.69
N PRO A 24 3.84 17.61 -1.60
CA PRO A 24 3.45 18.99 -1.26
C PRO A 24 2.28 19.03 -0.27
N GLY A 25 2.58 19.36 0.99
CA GLY A 25 1.61 19.42 2.08
C GLY A 25 1.95 18.54 3.27
N ALA A 26 2.93 17.65 3.15
CA ALA A 26 3.44 16.86 4.26
C ALA A 26 4.48 17.65 5.08
N PRO A 27 4.47 17.59 6.43
CA PRO A 27 5.38 18.35 7.28
C PRO A 27 6.86 17.97 7.10
N ALA A 28 7.15 16.76 6.63
CA ALA A 28 8.50 16.25 6.40
C ALA A 28 8.87 16.14 4.90
N GLY A 29 8.04 16.68 3.99
CA GLY A 29 8.22 16.49 2.54
C GLY A 29 7.88 15.08 2.05
N LYS A 30 7.76 14.10 2.94
CA LYS A 30 7.32 12.72 2.65
C LYS A 30 6.00 12.39 3.35
N THR A 31 5.19 11.57 2.69
CA THR A 31 4.00 10.95 3.29
C THR A 31 4.13 9.45 3.24
N GLU A 32 3.97 8.80 4.39
CA GLU A 32 3.88 7.34 4.50
C GLU A 32 2.50 7.00 5.03
N TRP A 33 1.79 6.10 4.36
CA TRP A 33 0.49 5.61 4.82
C TRP A 33 0.31 4.15 4.48
N GLU A 34 -0.57 3.50 5.23
CA GLU A 34 -0.95 2.12 5.01
C GLU A 34 -2.42 2.04 4.65
N ALA A 35 -2.75 1.10 3.78
CA ALA A 35 -4.12 0.77 3.46
C ALA A 35 -4.25 -0.73 3.22
N GLU A 36 -5.46 -1.26 3.36
CA GLU A 36 -5.75 -2.64 2.98
C GLU A 36 -5.26 -2.88 1.53
N ALA A 37 -4.53 -3.98 1.35
CA ALA A 37 -3.98 -4.35 0.05
C ALA A 37 -5.11 -4.85 -0.85
N GLU A 38 -5.71 -3.90 -1.56
CA GLU A 38 -6.75 -4.14 -2.54
C GLU A 38 -6.12 -4.20 -3.92
N GLY A 39 -6.37 -5.29 -4.65
CA GLY A 39 -5.83 -5.50 -5.98
C GLY A 39 -4.83 -6.62 -6.07
N ALA A 40 -5.20 -7.64 -6.84
CA ALA A 40 -4.25 -8.55 -7.43
C ALA A 40 -4.04 -8.06 -8.88
N THR A 41 -3.01 -7.25 -9.12
CA THR A 41 -2.37 -7.38 -10.43
C THR A 41 -1.89 -8.83 -10.56
N PRO A 42 -1.75 -9.40 -11.77
CA PRO A 42 -1.17 -10.74 -11.94
C PRO A 42 0.21 -10.90 -11.28
N THR A 43 0.88 -9.77 -11.01
CA THR A 43 2.20 -9.69 -10.37
C THR A 43 2.14 -9.64 -8.84
N GLY A 44 0.95 -9.68 -8.21
CA GLY A 44 0.81 -9.65 -6.75
C GLY A 44 1.02 -8.28 -6.11
N THR A 45 0.94 -7.21 -6.92
CA THR A 45 1.13 -5.83 -6.46
C THR A 45 -0.25 -5.20 -6.16
N PRO A 46 -0.42 -4.55 -4.99
CA PRO A 46 -1.64 -3.80 -4.68
C PRO A 46 -1.87 -2.67 -5.67
N TYR A 47 -3.12 -2.23 -5.81
CA TYR A 47 -3.39 -1.04 -6.59
C TYR A 47 -2.72 0.20 -5.98
N PRO A 48 -2.27 1.14 -6.82
CA PRO A 48 -1.80 2.43 -6.35
C PRO A 48 -2.94 3.16 -5.64
N LYS A 49 -2.62 3.89 -4.56
CA LYS A 49 -3.58 4.73 -3.83
C LYS A 49 -3.11 6.19 -3.83
N PRO A 50 -4.02 7.16 -3.77
CA PRO A 50 -3.65 8.58 -3.77
C PRO A 50 -2.93 8.98 -2.46
N CYS A 51 -1.97 9.93 -2.52
CA CYS A 51 -1.41 10.56 -1.30
C CYS A 51 -2.60 11.12 -0.49
N PRO A 52 -2.76 10.77 0.80
CA PRO A 52 -3.87 11.23 1.64
C PRO A 52 -3.81 12.73 1.93
N HIS A 53 -2.70 13.40 1.60
CA HIS A 53 -2.61 14.84 1.71
C HIS A 53 -3.45 15.54 0.63
N PRO A 54 -4.24 16.56 1.02
CA PRO A 54 -5.28 17.17 0.19
C PRO A 54 -4.77 17.87 -1.09
N ASN A 55 -3.45 18.04 -1.24
CA ASN A 55 -2.87 18.85 -2.31
C ASN A 55 -2.14 18.06 -3.40
N ASP A 56 -2.00 16.74 -3.27
CA ASP A 56 -1.19 15.98 -4.23
C ASP A 56 -2.02 15.25 -5.28
N GLY A 57 -3.06 14.50 -4.86
CA GLY A 57 -3.87 13.68 -5.76
C GLY A 57 -3.09 12.60 -6.54
N THR A 58 -1.77 12.52 -6.38
CA THR A 58 -0.88 11.59 -7.08
C THR A 58 -1.13 10.17 -6.60
N MET A 59 -1.32 9.28 -7.57
CA MET A 59 -1.40 7.84 -7.36
C MET A 59 -0.01 7.29 -7.03
N THR A 60 0.17 6.79 -5.82
CA THR A 60 1.42 6.24 -5.33
C THR A 60 1.31 4.72 -5.31
N ASN A 61 2.32 4.04 -5.85
CA ASN A 61 2.40 2.57 -5.81
C ASN A 61 2.73 2.10 -4.40
N ALA A 62 2.29 0.89 -4.05
CA ALA A 62 2.69 0.25 -2.81
C ALA A 62 4.22 0.01 -2.83
N ALA A 63 4.89 0.45 -1.77
CA ALA A 63 6.31 0.19 -1.54
C ALA A 63 6.54 -1.24 -1.02
N SER A 64 5.60 -1.77 -0.24
CA SER A 64 5.64 -3.14 0.28
C SER A 64 4.25 -3.60 0.71
N VAL A 65 4.05 -4.91 0.76
CA VAL A 65 2.86 -5.54 1.32
C VAL A 65 3.23 -6.37 2.53
N THR A 66 2.47 -6.25 3.60
CA THR A 66 2.65 -7.04 4.83
C THR A 66 1.37 -7.81 5.13
N CYS A 67 1.49 -9.09 5.44
CA CYS A 67 0.40 -9.85 6.03
C CYS A 67 0.48 -9.79 7.55
N HIS A 68 -0.55 -9.28 8.21
CA HIS A 68 -0.56 -9.13 9.67
C HIS A 68 -0.75 -10.46 10.42
N ASP A 69 -1.27 -11.52 9.77
CA ASP A 69 -1.43 -12.82 10.42
C ASP A 69 -0.11 -13.58 10.58
N CYS A 70 0.75 -13.55 9.56
CA CYS A 70 2.02 -14.28 9.56
C CYS A 70 3.26 -13.37 9.55
N ASN A 71 3.07 -12.04 9.60
CA ASN A 71 4.12 -11.02 9.49
C ASN A 71 5.01 -11.19 8.24
N ASN A 72 4.48 -11.81 7.18
CA ASN A 72 5.20 -11.97 5.92
C ASN A 72 5.13 -10.68 5.11
N GLN A 73 6.28 -10.15 4.68
CA GLN A 73 6.36 -8.98 3.83
C GLN A 73 6.85 -9.36 2.42
N TRP A 74 6.24 -8.80 1.37
CA TRP A 74 6.63 -9.01 -0.03
C TRP A 74 6.38 -7.77 -0.90
#